data_AF-G1SFK0-F1
#
_entry.id   AF-G1SFK0-F1
#
_cell.length_a   1.000
_cell.length_b   1.000
_cell.length_c   1.000
_cell.angle_alpha   90.00
_cell.angle_beta   90.00
_cell.angle_gamma   90.00
#
_symmetry.space_group_name_H-M   'P 1'
#
loop_
_entity.id
_entity.type
_entity.pdbx_description
1 polymer ?
#
loop_
_entity_poly.entity_id
_entity_poly.type
_entity_poly.pdbx_seq_one_letter_code
_entity_poly.pdbx_strand_id
1 'polypeptide(L)'
;MGAPHSLSPRLRGGSEPAFRPSVAGARGRGVPDAFREEKGASRKARRWTEVPSQMQGSTRKAGVMTDVHRRFLQLLMTHGVLEEWDMERLQRHCYKVHDCNAPIDRLEDFINNINSVLESLYIEIKKGVTEDDGRPIYALVNLATTPISKMATDFAENELDLFRKALELIIDSETGFASSTNILNLVDQLKGKKMRKKEAEQVLQKFVQNKWLIEKEGEFTLHSRAILEMEQYIRETFPDSVKSCNICHGLLIQGQNCETCGIRMHLPCVAKYFQSNPEPRCPHCNDYWPHEVPDVFDPEKEREAGVSKPTKKSSRSRQH
;
A
#
# COMPACT_ATOMS: atom_id res chain seq x y z
N MET A 1 -25.18 50.74 -22.93
CA MET A 1 -25.68 51.09 -24.28
C MET A 1 -24.69 52.08 -24.87
N GLY A 2 -24.13 51.93 -26.06
CA GLY A 2 -24.15 50.83 -27.03
C GLY A 2 -22.99 51.00 -28.03
N ALA A 3 -22.58 49.93 -28.72
CA ALA A 3 -21.63 50.00 -29.84
C ALA A 3 -22.31 50.59 -31.10
N PRO A 4 -21.58 51.11 -32.10
CA PRO A 4 -20.91 50.25 -33.11
C PRO A 4 -19.51 50.81 -33.49
N HIS A 5 -18.78 50.44 -34.57
CA HIS A 5 -18.98 49.56 -35.73
C HIS A 5 -17.68 48.77 -36.06
N SER A 6 -17.78 47.78 -36.95
CA SER A 6 -16.69 46.97 -37.52
C SER A 6 -16.30 47.39 -38.94
N LEU A 7 -15.01 47.29 -39.32
CA LEU A 7 -14.57 47.14 -40.73
C LEU A 7 -13.24 46.37 -40.86
N SER A 8 -13.25 45.30 -41.66
CA SER A 8 -12.09 44.69 -42.35
C SER A 8 -12.07 45.26 -43.81
N PRO A 9 -11.27 44.79 -44.82
CA PRO A 9 -10.32 43.66 -44.91
C PRO A 9 -9.02 43.93 -45.72
N ARG A 10 -8.13 42.93 -45.89
CA ARG A 10 -7.69 42.44 -47.24
C ARG A 10 -6.68 41.27 -47.24
N LEU A 11 -6.89 40.41 -48.22
CA LEU A 11 -6.21 39.16 -48.61
C LEU A 11 -4.78 39.32 -49.20
N ARG A 12 -3.88 38.38 -48.86
CA ARG A 12 -2.90 37.66 -49.73
C ARG A 12 -2.04 36.73 -48.83
N GLY A 13 -1.53 35.56 -49.25
CA GLY A 13 -1.70 34.82 -50.51
C GLY A 13 -0.44 34.00 -50.85
N GLY A 14 -0.58 32.67 -50.96
CA GLY A 14 0.48 31.69 -51.32
C GLY A 14 1.41 31.30 -50.17
N SER A 15 2.06 30.13 -50.13
CA SER A 15 1.97 28.83 -50.84
C SER A 15 3.20 28.03 -50.40
N GLU A 16 3.14 26.70 -50.36
CA GLU A 16 4.29 25.82 -50.03
C GLU A 16 5.50 26.04 -50.98
N PRO A 17 6.69 25.55 -50.60
CA PRO A 17 7.08 24.25 -51.17
C PRO A 17 7.81 23.30 -50.20
N ALA A 18 7.56 22.00 -50.38
CA ALA A 18 8.42 20.94 -49.86
C ALA A 18 9.76 20.89 -50.61
N PHE A 19 10.88 20.64 -49.90
CA PHE A 19 12.18 20.40 -50.54
C PHE A 19 13.05 19.36 -49.78
N ARG A 20 13.11 18.15 -50.35
CA ARG A 20 14.32 17.31 -50.46
C ARG A 20 14.62 17.26 -51.98
N PRO A 21 15.88 17.25 -52.46
CA PRO A 21 16.85 16.20 -52.10
C PRO A 21 18.34 16.64 -52.11
N SER A 22 19.26 15.71 -51.78
CA SER A 22 20.47 15.46 -52.59
C SER A 22 21.14 14.13 -52.21
N VAL A 23 21.95 13.58 -53.12
CA VAL A 23 22.58 12.25 -53.02
C VAL A 23 24.05 12.33 -53.50
N ALA A 24 24.99 11.81 -52.70
CA ALA A 24 26.34 11.38 -53.10
C ALA A 24 26.95 10.54 -51.95
N GLY A 25 27.74 9.47 -52.14
CA GLY A 25 28.06 8.74 -53.37
C GLY A 25 29.56 8.44 -53.55
N ALA A 26 30.12 7.37 -52.94
CA ALA A 26 31.32 6.66 -53.45
C ALA A 26 31.69 5.37 -52.64
N ARG A 27 31.86 4.25 -53.37
CA ARG A 27 32.99 3.25 -53.38
C ARG A 27 33.70 2.91 -52.04
N GLY A 28 34.04 1.66 -51.68
CA GLY A 28 33.95 0.35 -52.35
C GLY A 28 35.13 -0.60 -51.96
N ARG A 29 35.02 -1.90 -52.29
CA ARG A 29 35.94 -3.04 -51.94
C ARG A 29 35.80 -3.57 -50.49
N GLY A 30 35.85 -4.87 -50.21
CA GLY A 30 35.97 -6.04 -51.11
C GLY A 30 35.74 -7.38 -50.38
N VAL A 31 35.49 -8.45 -51.14
CA VAL A 31 35.28 -9.84 -50.68
C VAL A 31 36.58 -10.64 -50.89
N PRO A 32 36.86 -11.72 -50.12
CA PRO A 32 36.68 -13.09 -50.63
C PRO A 32 35.97 -13.98 -49.57
N ASP A 33 34.99 -14.85 -49.84
CA ASP A 33 34.76 -15.81 -50.93
C ASP A 33 35.66 -17.07 -50.83
N ALA A 34 35.04 -18.17 -50.37
CA ALA A 34 35.59 -19.53 -50.40
C ALA A 34 34.44 -20.55 -50.31
N PHE A 35 34.00 -21.02 -51.49
CA PHE A 35 33.22 -22.24 -51.77
C PHE A 35 33.49 -23.41 -50.79
N ARG A 36 32.54 -24.32 -50.52
CA ARG A 36 32.08 -25.32 -51.52
C ARG A 36 30.87 -26.14 -51.03
N GLU A 37 30.01 -26.57 -51.96
CA GLU A 37 28.91 -27.53 -51.73
C GLU A 37 29.40 -28.93 -51.31
N GLU A 38 28.56 -29.67 -50.57
CA GLU A 38 28.28 -31.05 -50.94
C GLU A 38 26.86 -31.51 -50.53
N LYS A 39 26.25 -32.36 -51.37
CA LYS A 39 24.89 -32.92 -51.17
C LYS A 39 25.01 -34.33 -50.59
N GLY A 40 24.19 -34.68 -49.60
CA GLY A 40 24.15 -36.06 -49.08
C GLY A 40 22.94 -36.32 -48.19
N ALA A 41 22.14 -37.33 -48.54
CA ALA A 41 20.95 -37.70 -47.79
C ALA A 41 21.26 -38.56 -46.56
N SER A 42 20.53 -38.39 -45.46
CA SER A 42 20.00 -39.53 -44.70
C SER A 42 18.88 -39.13 -43.74
N ARG A 43 17.67 -39.67 -43.96
CA ARG A 43 16.62 -39.68 -42.93
C ARG A 43 17.05 -40.67 -41.84
N LYS A 44 17.28 -40.20 -40.61
CA LYS A 44 17.30 -41.04 -39.41
C LYS A 44 16.38 -40.44 -38.35
N ALA A 45 15.24 -41.09 -38.13
CA ALA A 45 14.33 -40.77 -37.05
C ALA A 45 15.06 -40.96 -35.70
N ARG A 46 15.23 -39.87 -34.94
CA ARG A 46 15.70 -39.96 -33.56
C ARG A 46 14.49 -40.28 -32.67
N ARG A 47 14.48 -41.53 -32.21
CA ARG A 47 13.60 -42.07 -31.17
C ARG A 47 13.61 -41.14 -29.97
N TRP A 48 12.46 -40.57 -29.61
CA TRP A 48 12.30 -39.85 -28.36
C TRP A 48 12.42 -40.86 -27.21
N THR A 49 13.49 -40.76 -26.44
CA THR A 49 13.60 -41.41 -25.14
C THR A 49 12.95 -40.49 -24.12
N GLU A 50 11.79 -40.90 -23.61
CA GLU A 50 11.09 -40.19 -22.55
C GLU A 50 11.99 -40.10 -21.30
N VAL A 51 12.31 -38.88 -20.89
CA VAL A 51 12.93 -38.62 -19.59
C VAL A 51 11.80 -38.59 -18.57
N PRO A 52 11.84 -39.39 -17.49
CA PRO A 52 10.81 -39.32 -16.45
C PRO A 52 10.84 -37.95 -15.79
N SER A 53 9.84 -37.12 -16.09
CA SER A 53 9.60 -35.86 -15.39
C SER A 53 9.23 -36.16 -13.93
N GLN A 54 10.23 -36.30 -13.07
CA GLN A 54 10.06 -36.17 -11.63
C GLN A 54 9.70 -34.71 -11.33
N MET A 55 8.42 -34.39 -11.55
CA MET A 55 7.81 -33.25 -10.89
C MET A 55 7.87 -33.55 -9.40
N GLN A 56 8.86 -32.97 -8.72
CA GLN A 56 8.81 -32.77 -7.28
C GLN A 56 7.71 -31.75 -7.02
N GLY A 57 6.47 -32.21 -7.08
CA GLY A 57 5.35 -31.53 -6.48
C GLY A 57 5.66 -31.43 -5.00
N SER A 58 6.13 -30.26 -4.57
CA SER A 58 6.20 -29.92 -3.16
C SER A 58 4.78 -30.06 -2.63
N THR A 59 4.50 -31.16 -1.94
CA THR A 59 3.24 -31.39 -1.24
C THR A 59 3.20 -30.42 -0.08
N ARG A 60 2.84 -29.16 -0.37
CA ARG A 60 2.40 -28.20 0.63
C ARG A 60 1.31 -28.92 1.41
N LYS A 61 1.54 -29.15 2.71
CA LYS A 61 0.51 -29.71 3.59
C LYS A 61 -0.70 -28.78 3.44
N ALA A 62 -1.81 -29.29 2.94
CA ALA A 62 -3.06 -28.53 2.94
C ALA A 62 -3.37 -28.16 4.40
N GLY A 63 -3.44 -26.86 4.70
CA GLY A 63 -3.63 -26.39 6.07
C GLY A 63 -4.90 -26.97 6.69
N VAL A 64 -4.82 -27.35 7.96
CA VAL A 64 -5.96 -27.97 8.65
C VAL A 64 -6.86 -26.86 9.20
N MET A 65 -8.02 -26.68 8.56
CA MET A 65 -8.96 -25.59 8.87
C MET A 65 -10.03 -26.01 9.90
N THR A 66 -9.66 -26.00 11.17
CA THR A 66 -10.55 -26.28 12.32
C THR A 66 -11.41 -25.07 12.72
N ASP A 67 -12.37 -25.27 13.64
CA ASP A 67 -13.28 -24.21 14.08
C ASP A 67 -12.59 -23.06 14.84
N VAL A 68 -11.46 -23.30 15.52
CA VAL A 68 -10.67 -22.19 16.11
C VAL A 68 -10.21 -21.20 15.04
N HIS A 69 -9.75 -21.71 13.88
CA HIS A 69 -9.30 -20.88 12.76
C HIS A 69 -10.47 -20.15 12.08
N ARG A 70 -11.63 -20.83 11.92
CA ARG A 70 -12.85 -20.22 11.36
C ARG A 70 -13.37 -19.09 12.25
N ARG A 71 -13.42 -19.31 13.56
CA ARG A 71 -13.86 -18.30 14.53
C ARG A 71 -12.90 -17.12 14.60
N PHE A 72 -11.60 -17.40 14.53
CA PHE A 72 -10.54 -16.39 14.47
C PHE A 72 -10.72 -15.47 13.25
N LEU A 73 -10.92 -16.03 12.05
CA LEU A 73 -11.16 -15.24 10.83
C LEU A 73 -12.44 -14.39 10.92
N GLN A 74 -13.54 -14.94 11.43
CA GLN A 74 -14.78 -14.17 11.63
C GLN A 74 -14.53 -12.92 12.48
N LEU A 75 -13.82 -13.08 13.60
CA LEU A 75 -13.54 -11.98 14.52
C LEU A 75 -12.54 -10.98 13.92
N LEU A 76 -11.48 -11.45 13.25
CA LEU A 76 -10.55 -10.60 12.51
C LEU A 76 -11.28 -9.74 11.44
N MET A 77 -12.23 -10.33 10.70
CA MET A 77 -13.04 -9.59 9.73
C MET A 77 -13.95 -8.53 10.39
N THR A 78 -14.49 -8.79 11.59
CA THR A 78 -15.29 -7.77 12.31
C THR A 78 -14.48 -6.61 12.86
N HIS A 79 -13.20 -6.83 13.19
CA HIS A 79 -12.28 -5.76 13.63
C HIS A 79 -11.59 -5.06 12.45
N GLY A 80 -11.44 -5.73 11.31
CA GLY A 80 -10.77 -5.25 10.10
C GLY A 80 -9.23 -5.27 10.19
N VAL A 81 -8.69 -4.86 11.34
CA VAL A 81 -7.25 -4.84 11.65
C VAL A 81 -7.06 -5.01 13.16
N LEU A 82 -6.02 -5.73 13.57
CA LEU A 82 -5.66 -5.96 14.97
C LEU A 82 -4.15 -5.82 15.20
N GLU A 83 -3.75 -5.37 16.39
CA GLU A 83 -2.35 -5.41 16.82
C GLU A 83 -1.91 -6.84 17.18
N GLU A 84 -0.61 -7.12 17.18
CA GLU A 84 -0.05 -8.44 17.50
C GLU A 84 -0.51 -9.00 18.85
N TRP A 85 -0.60 -8.15 19.89
CA TRP A 85 -1.06 -8.58 21.21
C TRP A 85 -2.56 -8.96 21.23
N ASP A 86 -3.39 -8.25 20.46
CA ASP A 86 -4.81 -8.55 20.32
C ASP A 86 -5.00 -9.80 19.45
N MET A 87 -4.14 -10.05 18.46
CA MET A 87 -4.09 -11.31 17.70
C MET A 87 -3.76 -12.51 18.60
N GLU A 88 -2.74 -12.42 19.45
CA GLU A 88 -2.44 -13.47 20.45
C GLU A 88 -3.61 -13.67 21.44
N ARG A 89 -4.27 -12.59 21.84
CA ARG A 89 -5.43 -12.63 22.75
C ARG A 89 -6.63 -13.28 22.07
N LEU A 90 -6.87 -12.97 20.80
CA LEU A 90 -7.92 -13.53 19.97
C LEU A 90 -7.70 -15.02 19.70
N GLN A 91 -6.47 -15.41 19.38
CA GLN A 91 -6.07 -16.81 19.24
C GLN A 91 -6.37 -17.56 20.54
N ARG A 92 -5.86 -17.09 21.69
CA ARG A 92 -6.13 -17.68 23.02
C ARG A 92 -7.62 -17.74 23.36
N HIS A 93 -8.43 -16.77 22.93
CA HIS A 93 -9.89 -16.83 23.08
C HIS A 93 -10.50 -17.94 22.22
N CYS A 94 -10.07 -18.10 20.97
CA CYS A 94 -10.63 -19.11 20.07
C CYS A 94 -10.36 -20.53 20.58
N TYR A 95 -9.12 -20.85 20.98
CA TYR A 95 -8.80 -22.14 21.61
C TYR A 95 -9.64 -22.37 22.88
N LYS A 96 -9.73 -21.40 23.80
CA LYS A 96 -10.55 -21.54 25.02
C LYS A 96 -12.04 -21.87 24.77
N VAL A 97 -12.61 -21.49 23.64
CA VAL A 97 -14.02 -21.73 23.31
C VAL A 97 -14.25 -23.03 22.54
N HIS A 98 -13.35 -23.41 21.63
CA HIS A 98 -13.57 -24.53 20.70
C HIS A 98 -12.62 -25.73 20.91
N ASP A 99 -11.46 -25.52 21.53
CA ASP A 99 -10.48 -26.58 21.83
C ASP A 99 -9.65 -26.23 23.07
N CYS A 100 -10.26 -26.43 24.24
CA CYS A 100 -9.73 -25.97 25.53
C CYS A 100 -8.52 -26.78 26.04
N ASN A 101 -8.19 -27.92 25.40
CA ASN A 101 -7.15 -28.85 25.82
C ASN A 101 -5.97 -28.93 24.85
N ALA A 102 -6.06 -28.37 23.64
CA ALA A 102 -4.95 -28.31 22.70
C ALA A 102 -3.84 -27.35 23.18
N PRO A 103 -2.56 -27.65 22.88
CA PRO A 103 -1.49 -26.66 23.02
C PRO A 103 -1.75 -25.48 22.08
N ILE A 104 -1.50 -24.27 22.55
CA ILE A 104 -1.68 -23.06 21.74
C ILE A 104 -0.42 -22.88 20.89
N ASP A 105 -0.58 -23.02 19.58
CA ASP A 105 0.48 -22.86 18.60
C ASP A 105 1.08 -21.44 18.63
N ARG A 106 2.31 -21.26 18.15
CA ARG A 106 2.86 -19.91 17.94
C ARG A 106 1.97 -19.15 16.95
N LEU A 107 1.78 -17.85 17.19
CA LEU A 107 0.93 -17.01 16.33
C LEU A 107 1.35 -17.07 14.85
N GLU A 108 2.66 -17.09 14.58
CA GLU A 108 3.23 -17.20 13.24
C GLU A 108 2.85 -18.52 12.56
N ASP A 109 3.00 -19.66 13.24
CA ASP A 109 2.65 -20.99 12.71
C ASP A 109 1.14 -21.12 12.49
N PHE A 110 0.34 -20.58 13.40
CA PHE A 110 -1.13 -20.51 13.29
C PHE A 110 -1.57 -19.68 12.08
N ILE A 111 -0.97 -18.50 11.87
CA ILE A 111 -1.25 -17.65 10.70
C ILE A 111 -0.80 -18.32 9.41
N ASN A 112 0.38 -18.95 9.39
CA ASN A 112 0.89 -19.68 8.22
C ASN A 112 -0.03 -20.86 7.85
N ASN A 113 -0.55 -21.61 8.84
CA ASN A 113 -1.55 -22.65 8.61
C ASN A 113 -2.81 -22.07 7.94
N ILE A 114 -3.35 -20.96 8.47
CA ILE A 114 -4.51 -20.26 7.86
C ILE A 114 -4.21 -19.81 6.42
N ASN A 115 -3.10 -19.10 6.22
CA ASN A 115 -2.73 -18.54 4.90
C ASN A 115 -2.56 -19.65 3.85
N SER A 116 -2.06 -20.84 4.22
CA SER A 116 -1.99 -21.98 3.30
C SER A 116 -3.35 -22.49 2.79
N VAL A 117 -4.43 -22.26 3.54
CA VAL A 117 -5.82 -22.55 3.13
C VAL A 117 -6.39 -21.39 2.31
N LEU A 118 -6.14 -20.16 2.75
CA LEU A 118 -6.64 -18.94 2.13
C LEU A 118 -5.97 -18.61 0.77
N GLU A 119 -4.80 -19.17 0.48
CA GLU A 119 -4.12 -19.08 -0.83
C GLU A 119 -5.07 -19.49 -1.98
N SER A 120 -5.95 -20.48 -1.76
CA SER A 120 -6.98 -20.90 -2.72
C SER A 120 -8.07 -19.86 -3.02
N LEU A 121 -8.21 -18.85 -2.16
CA LEU A 121 -9.16 -17.74 -2.27
C LEU A 121 -8.47 -16.42 -2.67
N TYR A 122 -7.15 -16.43 -2.89
CA TYR A 122 -6.34 -15.23 -3.12
C TYR A 122 -6.50 -14.16 -2.03
N ILE A 123 -6.62 -14.58 -0.77
CA ILE A 123 -6.62 -13.66 0.38
C ILE A 123 -5.60 -14.14 1.40
N GLU A 124 -5.01 -13.23 2.17
CA GLU A 124 -4.01 -13.56 3.19
C GLU A 124 -4.16 -12.68 4.44
N ILE A 125 -3.81 -13.23 5.60
CA ILE A 125 -3.53 -12.44 6.80
C ILE A 125 -2.11 -11.89 6.63
N LYS A 126 -1.99 -10.60 6.33
CA LYS A 126 -0.72 -9.91 6.11
C LYS A 126 -0.28 -9.19 7.38
N LYS A 127 0.97 -9.38 7.79
CA LYS A 127 1.63 -8.58 8.85
C LYS A 127 2.10 -7.25 8.26
N GLY A 128 1.85 -6.16 8.96
CA GLY A 128 2.40 -4.84 8.68
C GLY A 128 2.95 -4.18 9.94
N VAL A 129 3.51 -2.99 9.75
CA VAL A 129 3.89 -2.08 10.83
C VAL A 129 3.16 -0.75 10.63
N THR A 130 2.79 -0.08 11.71
CA THR A 130 2.32 1.32 11.65
C THR A 130 3.46 2.24 11.23
N GLU A 131 3.16 3.30 10.48
CA GLU A 131 4.20 4.24 10.01
C GLU A 131 4.61 5.29 11.07
N ASP A 132 3.79 5.50 12.11
CA ASP A 132 4.07 6.47 13.17
C ASP A 132 4.89 5.89 14.32
N ASP A 133 4.50 4.73 14.88
CA ASP A 133 5.18 4.15 16.05
C ASP A 133 5.73 2.72 15.87
N GLY A 134 5.51 2.09 14.71
CA GLY A 134 6.07 0.78 14.39
C GLY A 134 5.37 -0.42 15.03
N ARG A 135 4.19 -0.24 15.64
CA ARG A 135 3.36 -1.34 16.15
C ARG A 135 3.11 -2.40 15.07
N PRO A 136 3.36 -3.68 15.35
CA PRO A 136 3.01 -4.78 14.45
C PRO A 136 1.49 -4.96 14.43
N ILE A 137 0.92 -4.89 13.22
CA ILE A 137 -0.51 -5.05 12.95
C ILE A 137 -0.77 -6.16 11.94
N TYR A 138 -1.98 -6.68 11.94
CA TYR A 138 -2.44 -7.74 11.06
C TYR A 138 -3.81 -7.39 10.48
N ALA A 139 -3.96 -7.59 9.17
CA ALA A 139 -5.20 -7.38 8.44
C ALA A 139 -5.43 -8.50 7.41
N LEU A 140 -6.69 -8.75 7.07
CA LEU A 140 -7.06 -9.69 5.99
C LEU A 140 -7.10 -8.94 4.66
N VAL A 141 -6.06 -9.14 3.85
CA VAL A 141 -5.81 -8.49 2.55
C VAL A 141 -6.28 -9.40 1.41
N ASN A 142 -6.77 -8.81 0.33
CA ASN A 142 -7.14 -9.52 -0.90
C ASN A 142 -6.08 -9.27 -1.97
N LEU A 143 -5.57 -10.34 -2.58
CA LEU A 143 -4.51 -10.35 -3.59
C LEU A 143 -5.05 -10.34 -5.02
N ALA A 144 -6.32 -10.70 -5.25
CA ALA A 144 -6.92 -10.82 -6.57
C ALA A 144 -7.84 -9.66 -6.97
N THR A 145 -8.49 -9.00 -6.01
CA THR A 145 -9.41 -7.87 -6.30
C THR A 145 -8.75 -6.53 -6.02
N THR A 146 -9.02 -5.53 -6.86
CA THR A 146 -8.69 -4.14 -6.49
C THR A 146 -9.36 -3.80 -5.15
N PRO A 147 -8.63 -3.25 -4.18
CA PRO A 147 -9.12 -3.09 -2.80
C PRO A 147 -10.21 -2.01 -2.69
N ILE A 148 -10.32 -1.11 -3.67
CA ILE A 148 -11.50 -0.26 -3.87
C ILE A 148 -12.79 -1.10 -3.96
N SER A 149 -12.77 -2.32 -4.50
CA SER A 149 -13.94 -3.20 -4.60
C SER A 149 -14.49 -3.59 -3.22
N LYS A 150 -13.62 -3.71 -2.21
CA LYS A 150 -14.02 -3.99 -0.82
C LYS A 150 -14.76 -2.78 -0.25
N MET A 151 -14.17 -1.58 -0.36
CA MET A 151 -14.84 -0.34 0.02
C MET A 151 -16.14 -0.11 -0.76
N ALA A 152 -16.20 -0.48 -2.05
CA ALA A 152 -17.37 -0.30 -2.90
C ALA A 152 -18.60 -1.13 -2.48
N THR A 153 -18.42 -2.06 -1.55
CA THR A 153 -19.53 -2.81 -0.93
C THR A 153 -20.11 -2.08 0.28
N ASP A 154 -19.29 -1.27 0.99
CA ASP A 154 -19.65 -0.58 2.25
C ASP A 154 -19.98 0.92 2.07
N PHE A 155 -19.65 1.49 0.91
CA PHE A 155 -19.72 2.93 0.63
C PHE A 155 -20.36 3.24 -0.72
N ALA A 156 -21.12 4.34 -0.78
CA ALA A 156 -21.75 4.83 -2.01
C ALA A 156 -20.72 5.46 -2.97
N GLU A 157 -21.06 5.55 -4.27
CA GLU A 157 -20.14 6.05 -5.31
C GLU A 157 -19.52 7.43 -5.00
N ASN A 158 -20.31 8.33 -4.42
CA ASN A 158 -19.87 9.68 -4.01
C ASN A 158 -19.01 9.67 -2.74
N GLU A 159 -19.26 8.74 -1.80
CA GLU A 159 -18.36 8.49 -0.66
C GLU A 159 -17.01 7.94 -1.16
N LEU A 160 -17.01 6.99 -2.09
CA LEU A 160 -15.78 6.45 -2.70
C LEU A 160 -14.98 7.50 -3.47
N ASP A 161 -15.66 8.43 -4.15
CA ASP A 161 -14.99 9.53 -4.85
C ASP A 161 -14.38 10.54 -3.87
N LEU A 162 -15.04 10.76 -2.72
CA LEU A 162 -14.47 11.56 -1.63
C LEU A 162 -13.23 10.91 -1.04
N PHE A 163 -13.24 9.58 -0.88
CA PHE A 163 -12.05 8.84 -0.44
C PHE A 163 -10.90 8.95 -1.46
N ARG A 164 -11.17 8.81 -2.76
CA ARG A 164 -10.13 8.98 -3.81
C ARG A 164 -9.53 10.38 -3.79
N LYS A 165 -10.34 11.42 -3.68
CA LYS A 165 -9.86 12.81 -3.59
C LYS A 165 -9.09 13.12 -2.30
N ALA A 166 -9.47 12.50 -1.18
CA ALA A 166 -8.70 12.57 0.06
C ALA A 166 -7.35 11.83 -0.08
N LEU A 167 -7.35 10.66 -0.72
CA LEU A 167 -6.15 9.86 -1.00
C LEU A 167 -5.16 10.62 -1.91
N GLU A 168 -5.65 11.26 -2.98
CA GLU A 168 -4.86 12.15 -3.85
C GLU A 168 -4.12 13.22 -3.02
N LEU A 169 -4.86 13.98 -2.20
CA LEU A 169 -4.28 15.02 -1.33
C LEU A 169 -3.28 14.46 -0.30
N ILE A 170 -3.52 13.26 0.24
CA ILE A 170 -2.64 12.62 1.23
C ILE A 170 -1.32 12.17 0.61
N ILE A 171 -1.34 11.62 -0.62
CA ILE A 171 -0.14 11.17 -1.32
C ILE A 171 0.72 12.37 -1.75
N ASP A 172 0.10 13.40 -2.32
CA ASP A 172 0.81 14.59 -2.80
C ASP A 172 1.37 15.46 -1.64
N SER A 173 0.72 15.46 -0.46
CA SER A 173 1.15 16.22 0.71
C SER A 173 2.49 15.74 1.27
N GLU A 174 3.48 16.64 1.46
CA GLU A 174 4.83 16.29 1.93
C GLU A 174 4.81 15.44 3.21
N THR A 175 3.96 15.81 4.18
CA THR A 175 3.85 15.17 5.50
C THR A 175 3.07 13.85 5.49
N GLY A 176 2.32 13.57 4.42
CA GLY A 176 1.34 12.48 4.40
C GLY A 176 0.01 12.82 5.08
N PHE A 177 -0.28 14.10 5.33
CA PHE A 177 -1.53 14.57 5.94
C PHE A 177 -2.26 15.57 5.03
N ALA A 178 -3.59 15.49 5.00
CA ALA A 178 -4.44 16.43 4.27
C ALA A 178 -5.47 17.08 5.20
N SER A 179 -5.52 18.41 5.24
CA SER A 179 -6.46 19.11 6.11
C SER A 179 -7.92 18.83 5.73
N SER A 180 -8.79 18.74 6.73
CA SER A 180 -10.25 18.70 6.56
C SER A 180 -10.75 19.75 5.57
N THR A 181 -10.24 20.99 5.65
CA THR A 181 -10.67 22.08 4.78
C THR A 181 -10.30 21.87 3.31
N ASN A 182 -9.12 21.31 3.02
CA ASN A 182 -8.71 21.01 1.64
C ASN A 182 -9.61 19.92 1.05
N ILE A 183 -9.86 18.84 1.78
CA ILE A 183 -10.73 17.73 1.34
C ILE A 183 -12.16 18.23 1.11
N LEU A 184 -12.71 19.02 2.05
CA LEU A 184 -14.09 19.53 1.98
C LEU A 184 -14.31 20.57 0.85
N ASN A 185 -13.25 21.17 0.33
CA ASN A 185 -13.33 22.05 -0.85
C ASN A 185 -13.49 21.28 -2.17
N LEU A 186 -13.20 19.97 -2.18
CA LEU A 186 -13.37 19.12 -3.36
C LEU A 186 -14.77 18.49 -3.46
N VAL A 187 -15.65 18.72 -2.48
CA VAL A 187 -17.00 18.12 -2.39
C VAL A 187 -17.91 18.48 -3.58
N ASP A 188 -17.78 19.69 -4.13
CA ASP A 188 -18.53 20.10 -5.33
C ASP A 188 -18.01 19.45 -6.63
N GLN A 189 -16.87 18.74 -6.58
CA GLN A 189 -16.27 18.02 -7.72
C GLN A 189 -16.49 16.50 -7.65
N LEU A 190 -17.27 16.00 -6.69
CA LEU A 190 -17.51 14.57 -6.49
C LEU A 190 -18.38 13.99 -7.62
N LYS A 191 -17.99 12.80 -8.08
CA LYS A 191 -18.82 11.97 -8.96
C LYS A 191 -20.02 11.38 -8.20
N GLY A 192 -21.10 11.07 -8.93
CA GLY A 192 -22.31 10.50 -8.36
C GLY A 192 -23.25 11.53 -7.72
N LYS A 193 -23.93 11.16 -6.63
CA LYS A 193 -24.95 11.99 -5.96
C LYS A 193 -24.30 13.20 -5.28
N LYS A 194 -24.79 14.41 -5.57
CA LYS A 194 -24.33 15.65 -4.92
C LYS A 194 -24.45 15.57 -3.39
N MET A 195 -23.31 15.74 -2.72
CA MET A 195 -23.12 15.71 -1.28
C MET A 195 -22.97 17.15 -0.74
N ARG A 196 -23.31 17.41 0.53
CA ARG A 196 -23.00 18.69 1.21
C ARG A 196 -21.74 18.57 2.07
N LYS A 197 -21.02 19.68 2.34
CA LYS A 197 -19.82 19.65 3.22
C LYS A 197 -20.06 18.98 4.58
N LYS A 198 -21.20 19.27 5.23
CA LYS A 198 -21.62 18.60 6.49
C LYS A 198 -21.85 17.09 6.36
N GLU A 199 -22.24 16.61 5.19
CA GLU A 199 -22.40 15.17 4.90
C GLU A 199 -21.01 14.56 4.64
N ALA A 200 -20.14 15.24 3.91
CA ALA A 200 -18.75 14.84 3.70
C ALA A 200 -17.95 14.75 5.01
N GLU A 201 -18.13 15.67 5.96
CA GLU A 201 -17.56 15.59 7.32
C GLU A 201 -17.96 14.28 8.02
N GLN A 202 -19.24 13.88 7.93
CA GLN A 202 -19.72 12.62 8.51
C GLN A 202 -19.12 11.40 7.80
N VAL A 203 -18.90 11.47 6.49
CA VAL A 203 -18.26 10.40 5.70
C VAL A 203 -16.78 10.27 6.03
N LEU A 204 -16.06 11.36 6.25
CA LEU A 204 -14.66 11.32 6.73
C LEU A 204 -14.59 10.64 8.11
N GLN A 205 -15.50 10.97 9.03
CA GLN A 205 -15.61 10.28 10.32
C GLN A 205 -15.98 8.79 10.16
N LYS A 206 -16.82 8.42 9.18
CA LYS A 206 -17.10 7.02 8.83
C LYS A 206 -15.84 6.29 8.35
N PHE A 207 -14.94 6.94 7.59
CA PHE A 207 -13.65 6.34 7.21
C PHE A 207 -12.71 6.13 8.40
N VAL A 208 -12.67 7.07 9.35
CA VAL A 208 -11.87 6.92 10.59
C VAL A 208 -12.40 5.77 11.44
N GLN A 209 -13.72 5.67 11.63
CA GLN A 209 -14.37 4.58 12.37
C GLN A 209 -14.09 3.21 11.74
N ASN A 210 -14.12 3.11 10.41
CA ASN A 210 -13.86 1.87 9.67
C ASN A 210 -12.36 1.57 9.45
N LYS A 211 -11.45 2.36 10.06
CA LYS A 211 -10.00 2.17 9.99
C LYS A 211 -9.43 2.29 8.56
N TRP A 212 -9.98 3.22 7.77
CA TRP A 212 -9.42 3.63 6.47
C TRP A 212 -8.57 4.90 6.58
N LEU A 213 -8.98 5.84 7.43
CA LEU A 213 -8.24 7.07 7.73
C LEU A 213 -7.88 7.15 9.22
N ILE A 214 -6.91 8.01 9.54
CA ILE A 214 -6.61 8.48 10.90
C ILE A 214 -6.75 10.00 10.89
N GLU A 215 -7.42 10.57 11.89
CA GLU A 215 -7.47 12.01 12.10
C GLU A 215 -6.47 12.41 13.20
N LYS A 216 -5.63 13.41 12.94
CA LYS A 216 -4.78 14.09 13.93
C LYS A 216 -4.96 15.60 13.73
N GLU A 217 -5.42 16.30 14.78
CA GLU A 217 -5.56 17.77 14.81
C GLU A 217 -6.42 18.41 13.68
N GLY A 218 -7.37 17.66 13.11
CA GLY A 218 -8.22 18.12 12.01
C GLY A 218 -7.63 17.91 10.61
N GLU A 219 -6.49 17.22 10.53
CA GLU A 219 -5.92 16.66 9.32
C GLU A 219 -6.09 15.13 9.28
N PHE A 220 -6.15 14.57 8.07
CA PHE A 220 -6.32 13.13 7.84
C PHE A 220 -5.10 12.53 7.16
N THR A 221 -4.71 11.32 7.58
CA THR A 221 -3.74 10.45 6.90
C THR A 221 -4.34 9.06 6.68
N LEU A 222 -3.68 8.21 5.90
CA LEU A 222 -4.11 6.82 5.72
C LEU A 222 -3.92 6.01 7.01
N HIS A 223 -4.90 5.19 7.33
CA HIS A 223 -4.73 4.15 8.35
C HIS A 223 -3.81 3.04 7.80
N SER A 224 -2.95 2.47 8.63
CA SER A 224 -2.02 1.40 8.24
C SER A 224 -2.71 0.16 7.63
N ARG A 225 -3.99 -0.06 7.98
CA ARG A 225 -4.90 -1.02 7.31
C ARG A 225 -5.13 -0.66 5.83
N ALA A 226 -5.44 0.60 5.54
CA ALA A 226 -5.62 1.07 4.16
C ALA A 226 -4.31 0.91 3.37
N ILE A 227 -3.15 1.19 3.97
CA ILE A 227 -1.85 0.94 3.34
C ILE A 227 -1.68 -0.56 3.02
N LEU A 228 -1.90 -1.45 4.00
CA LEU A 228 -1.79 -2.90 3.81
C LEU A 228 -2.74 -3.45 2.73
N GLU A 229 -3.98 -2.96 2.69
CA GLU A 229 -4.97 -3.37 1.71
C GLU A 229 -4.76 -2.71 0.33
N MET A 230 -4.25 -1.46 0.26
CA MET A 230 -4.24 -0.63 -0.95
C MET A 230 -2.88 -0.32 -1.57
N GLU A 231 -1.76 -0.78 -1.00
CA GLU A 231 -0.41 -0.47 -1.48
C GLU A 231 -0.23 -0.66 -3.00
N GLN A 232 -0.64 -1.81 -3.55
CA GLN A 232 -0.53 -2.08 -4.99
C GLN A 232 -1.36 -1.10 -5.82
N TYR A 233 -2.63 -0.91 -5.45
CA TYR A 233 -3.53 0.01 -6.14
C TYR A 233 -3.01 1.45 -6.12
N ILE A 234 -2.45 1.91 -4.99
CA ILE A 234 -1.89 3.26 -4.85
C ILE A 234 -0.69 3.44 -5.78
N ARG A 235 0.23 2.46 -5.83
CA ARG A 235 1.41 2.47 -6.72
C ARG A 235 1.04 2.44 -8.20
N GLU A 236 0.02 1.67 -8.59
CA GLU A 236 -0.46 1.58 -9.97
C GLU A 236 -1.23 2.83 -10.41
N THR A 237 -1.93 3.51 -9.49
CA THR A 237 -2.78 4.67 -9.81
C THR A 237 -1.99 5.99 -9.78
N PHE A 238 -1.00 6.13 -8.89
CA PHE A 238 -0.28 7.38 -8.64
C PHE A 238 1.25 7.22 -8.78
N PRO A 239 1.78 6.61 -9.86
CA PRO A 239 3.18 6.21 -9.96
C PRO A 239 4.19 7.36 -9.80
N ASP A 240 3.81 8.58 -10.20
CA ASP A 240 4.67 9.77 -10.13
C ASP A 240 4.64 10.50 -8.76
N SER A 241 3.57 10.31 -7.97
CA SER A 241 3.41 10.95 -6.65
C SER A 241 3.77 10.02 -5.48
N VAL A 242 3.76 8.69 -5.68
CA VAL A 242 4.06 7.74 -4.59
C VAL A 242 5.49 7.86 -4.07
N LYS A 243 5.61 7.86 -2.75
CA LYS A 243 6.87 7.94 -2.03
C LYS A 243 7.25 6.54 -1.57
N SER A 244 8.53 6.22 -1.61
CA SER A 244 9.06 4.93 -1.16
C SER A 244 10.12 5.12 -0.08
N CYS A 245 10.11 4.22 0.91
CA CYS A 245 11.12 4.20 1.96
C CYS A 245 12.47 3.68 1.42
N ASN A 246 13.56 4.37 1.69
CA ASN A 246 14.90 3.97 1.24
C ASN A 246 15.40 2.64 1.86
N ILE A 247 14.82 2.19 2.98
CA ILE A 247 15.25 0.99 3.71
C ILE A 247 14.40 -0.25 3.37
N CYS A 248 13.07 -0.14 3.41
CA CYS A 248 12.18 -1.28 3.18
C CYS A 248 11.58 -1.31 1.76
N HIS A 249 11.75 -0.24 0.97
CA HIS A 249 11.15 -0.02 -0.36
C HIS A 249 9.61 -0.07 -0.42
N GLY A 250 8.95 -0.22 0.74
CA GLY A 250 7.50 -0.12 0.92
C GLY A 250 6.98 1.29 0.61
N LEU A 251 5.67 1.38 0.36
CA LEU A 251 4.96 2.65 0.20
C LEU A 251 5.09 3.47 1.48
N LEU A 252 5.37 4.75 1.34
CA LEU A 252 5.55 5.70 2.44
C LEU A 252 4.49 6.79 2.32
N ILE A 253 3.61 6.89 3.31
CA ILE A 253 2.69 8.02 3.43
C ILE A 253 3.31 9.08 4.35
N GLN A 254 3.66 8.70 5.58
CA GLN A 254 4.40 9.56 6.53
C GLN A 254 5.81 9.02 6.80
N GLY A 255 6.75 9.94 7.03
CA GLY A 255 8.16 9.60 7.24
C GLY A 255 9.02 10.83 7.49
N GLN A 256 10.30 10.60 7.72
CA GLN A 256 11.34 11.64 7.75
C GLN A 256 12.05 11.70 6.39
N ASN A 257 12.54 12.88 6.01
CA ASN A 257 13.27 13.08 4.75
C ASN A 257 14.71 13.57 5.01
N CYS A 258 15.60 13.39 4.04
CA CYS A 258 16.94 13.98 4.10
C CYS A 258 16.93 15.33 3.38
N GLU A 259 17.23 16.42 4.08
CA GLU A 259 17.29 17.78 3.50
C GLU A 259 18.26 17.88 2.31
N THR A 260 19.38 17.15 2.34
CA THR A 260 20.45 17.24 1.33
C THR A 260 20.16 16.47 0.04
N CYS A 261 19.44 15.34 0.10
CA CYS A 261 19.21 14.48 -1.08
C CYS A 261 17.77 13.98 -1.29
N GLY A 262 16.82 14.38 -0.44
CA GLY A 262 15.40 14.11 -0.61
C GLY A 262 14.96 12.66 -0.38
N ILE A 263 15.84 11.72 -0.01
CA ILE A 263 15.41 10.37 0.34
C ILE A 263 14.44 10.40 1.51
N ARG A 264 13.45 9.50 1.53
CA ARG A 264 12.46 9.38 2.62
C ARG A 264 12.56 8.03 3.31
N MET A 265 12.30 8.00 4.61
CA MET A 265 12.32 6.79 5.45
C MET A 265 11.16 6.82 6.44
N HIS A 266 10.46 5.69 6.62
CA HIS A 266 9.44 5.54 7.67
C HIS A 266 10.08 5.73 9.06
N LEU A 267 9.34 6.27 10.04
CA LEU A 267 9.84 6.46 11.41
C LEU A 267 10.41 5.15 12.02
N PRO A 268 9.74 3.98 11.90
CA PRO A 268 10.31 2.71 12.38
C PRO A 268 11.55 2.25 11.62
N CYS A 269 11.69 2.64 10.35
CA CYS A 269 12.90 2.34 9.57
C CYS A 269 14.07 3.24 10.00
N VAL A 270 13.83 4.52 10.30
CA VAL A 270 14.81 5.44 10.90
C VAL A 270 15.27 4.89 12.25
N ALA A 271 14.32 4.59 13.15
CA ALA A 271 14.57 4.06 14.48
C ALA A 271 15.47 2.83 14.47
N LYS A 272 15.15 1.85 13.59
CA LYS A 272 15.92 0.61 13.46
C LYS A 272 17.26 0.80 12.76
N TYR A 273 17.36 1.69 11.78
CA TYR A 273 18.59 1.90 11.00
C TYR A 273 19.64 2.70 11.78
N PHE A 274 19.21 3.69 12.56
CA PHE A 274 20.09 4.49 13.43
C PHE A 274 20.15 3.97 14.88
N GLN A 275 19.60 2.78 15.14
CA GLN A 275 19.62 2.17 16.47
C GLN A 275 21.06 2.09 17.00
N SER A 276 21.29 2.67 18.17
CA SER A 276 22.60 2.74 18.84
C SER A 276 23.72 3.47 18.06
N ASN A 277 23.40 4.25 17.02
CA ASN A 277 24.36 5.11 16.35
C ASN A 277 24.34 6.53 16.98
N PRO A 278 25.42 6.99 17.63
CA PRO A 278 25.48 8.33 18.22
C PRO A 278 25.59 9.47 17.20
N GLU A 279 25.93 9.16 15.94
CA GLU A 279 26.02 10.14 14.84
C GLU A 279 25.23 9.65 13.61
N PRO A 280 23.89 9.83 13.61
CA PRO A 280 23.03 9.43 12.51
C PRO A 280 23.40 10.11 11.18
N ARG A 281 23.64 9.31 10.14
CA ARG A 281 24.05 9.77 8.80
C ARG A 281 23.22 9.17 7.69
N CYS A 282 22.75 10.00 6.76
CA CYS A 282 21.91 9.59 5.66
C CYS A 282 22.52 8.44 4.84
N PRO A 283 21.81 7.30 4.64
CA PRO A 283 22.35 6.14 3.92
C PRO A 283 22.69 6.39 2.44
N HIS A 284 22.23 7.50 1.86
CA HIS A 284 22.44 7.83 0.44
C HIS A 284 23.54 8.88 0.22
N CYS A 285 23.51 10.01 0.94
CA CYS A 285 24.51 11.09 0.79
C CYS A 285 25.58 11.14 1.89
N ASN A 286 25.47 10.31 2.93
CA ASN A 286 26.34 10.28 4.12
C ASN A 286 26.37 11.59 4.95
N ASP A 287 25.46 12.52 4.67
CA ASP A 287 25.30 13.77 5.42
C ASP A 287 24.61 13.52 6.78
N TYR A 288 24.69 14.48 7.70
CA TYR A 288 24.07 14.37 9.02
C TYR A 288 22.53 14.25 8.90
N TRP A 289 21.91 13.39 9.72
CA TRP A 289 20.45 13.25 9.73
C TRP A 289 19.82 14.38 10.58
N PRO A 290 19.03 15.29 10.00
CA PRO A 290 18.61 16.52 10.69
C PRO A 290 17.50 16.30 11.74
N HIS A 291 16.84 15.14 11.71
CA HIS A 291 15.69 14.84 12.56
C HIS A 291 16.08 13.99 13.78
N GLU A 292 15.27 14.08 14.83
CA GLU A 292 15.35 13.18 15.98
C GLU A 292 15.10 11.73 15.54
N VAL A 293 15.98 10.82 15.95
CA VAL A 293 15.84 9.38 15.69
C VAL A 293 14.81 8.82 16.68
N PRO A 294 13.68 8.26 16.22
CA PRO A 294 12.68 7.69 17.12
C PRO A 294 13.23 6.43 17.81
N ASP A 295 12.71 6.13 19.00
CA ASP A 295 12.96 4.85 19.65
C ASP A 295 12.38 3.69 18.83
N VAL A 296 13.06 2.53 18.85
CA VAL A 296 12.52 1.30 18.25
C VAL A 296 11.35 0.80 19.09
N PHE A 297 10.25 0.43 18.42
CA PHE A 297 9.08 -0.16 19.06
C PHE A 297 9.46 -1.37 19.93
N ASP A 298 9.11 -1.28 21.21
CA ASP A 298 9.37 -2.32 22.21
C ASP A 298 8.04 -2.78 22.83
N PRO A 299 7.58 -4.01 22.52
CA PRO A 299 6.31 -4.53 23.02
C PRO A 299 6.31 -4.78 24.54
N GLU A 300 7.48 -4.83 25.21
CA GLU A 300 7.55 -5.02 26.66
C GLU A 300 7.32 -3.70 27.40
N LYS A 301 7.94 -2.59 26.95
CA LYS A 301 7.69 -1.25 27.51
C LYS A 301 6.22 -0.82 27.40
N GLU A 302 5.57 -1.11 26.27
CA GLU A 302 4.14 -0.81 26.08
C GLU A 302 3.23 -1.65 27.00
N ARG A 303 3.61 -2.89 27.35
CA ARG A 303 2.87 -3.71 28.32
C ARG A 303 2.90 -3.07 29.72
N GLU A 304 4.02 -2.50 30.13
CA GLU A 304 4.15 -1.79 31.42
C GLU A 304 3.39 -0.45 31.42
N ALA A 305 3.43 0.29 30.31
CA ALA A 305 2.67 1.53 30.11
C ALA A 305 1.14 1.30 30.08
N GLY A 306 0.69 0.16 29.53
CA GLY A 306 -0.73 -0.22 29.50
C GLY A 306 -1.31 -0.58 30.87
N VAL A 307 -0.52 -1.23 31.74
CA VAL A 307 -0.95 -1.65 33.08
C VAL A 307 -1.01 -0.47 34.08
N SER A 308 -0.26 0.60 33.82
CA SER A 308 -0.09 1.74 34.74
C SER A 308 -1.13 2.87 34.62
N LYS A 309 -2.18 2.72 33.80
CA LYS A 309 -3.34 3.66 33.75
C LYS A 309 -4.47 3.22 34.71
N PRO A 310 -4.59 3.79 35.93
CA PRO A 310 -5.72 3.50 36.80
C PRO A 310 -7.02 4.06 36.22
N THR A 311 -8.02 3.20 36.04
CA THR A 311 -9.37 3.61 35.65
C THR A 311 -10.01 4.49 36.72
N LYS A 312 -9.88 5.82 36.59
CA LYS A 312 -10.69 6.78 37.36
C LYS A 312 -12.16 6.65 36.94
N LYS A 313 -12.91 5.80 37.65
CA LYS A 313 -14.37 5.81 37.60
C LYS A 313 -14.87 7.20 37.99
N SER A 314 -15.48 7.91 37.06
CA SER A 314 -16.19 9.16 37.34
C SER A 314 -17.46 8.85 38.14
N SER A 315 -17.35 8.90 39.46
CA SER A 315 -18.50 8.88 40.37
C SER A 315 -19.21 10.23 40.31
N ARG A 316 -20.12 10.40 39.35
CA ARG A 316 -21.07 11.52 39.36
C ARG A 316 -22.06 11.34 40.51
N SER A 317 -21.79 11.99 41.64
CA SER A 317 -22.72 12.11 42.75
C SER A 317 -24.02 12.77 42.27
N ARG A 318 -25.15 12.10 42.46
CA ARG A 318 -26.46 12.78 42.47
C ARG A 318 -26.52 13.68 43.70
N GLN A 319 -26.90 14.93 43.52
CA GLN A 319 -27.54 15.74 44.55
C GLN A 319 -28.90 16.20 44.03
N HIS A 320 -29.84 16.29 44.97
CA HIS A 320 -31.23 16.72 44.79
C HIS A 320 -31.35 18.24 44.78
#